data_AF-A0A2R6CNR8-F1
#
_entry.id   AF-A0A2R6CNR8-F1
#
_cell.length_a   1.000
_cell.length_b   1.000
_cell.length_c   1.000
_cell.angle_alpha   90.00
_cell.angle_beta   90.00
_cell.angle_gamma   90.00
#
_symmetry.space_group_name_H-M   'P 1'
#
loop_
_entity.id
_entity.type
_entity.pdbx_description
1 polymer ?
#
loop_
_entity_poly.entity_id
_entity_poly.type
_entity_poly.pdbx_seq_one_letter_code
_entity_poly.pdbx_strand_id
1 'polypeptide(L)'
;MYVLEFAGQDDAFAAREAASATTGVTRLLGAASVDRSGSVAVRAVDVRATAGVDTQRAERVLGGELVDRGFTVDLDDPDHELRALFAGPVGDSKREGGDGPDAGGVCALGWLAVESRRDFGDREPADRPFFQPGSMDPLLARALVNIAGARPGHRVLDPMCGTGGTLVEAGLVGARVVGADAQAKMVDGARENLADALGEAAFDLCRDRPWADAARAAGWTVDGQFRRRVHRSLDRHVLVLE
;
A
#
# COMPACT_ATOMS: atom_id res chain seq x y z
N MET A 1 -4.58 3.29 -3.00
CA MET A 1 -5.90 3.19 -2.34
C MET A 1 -6.30 4.61 -2.01
N TYR A 2 -7.43 5.09 -2.53
CA TYR A 2 -7.92 6.45 -2.25
C TYR A 2 -8.90 6.36 -1.07
N VAL A 3 -8.73 7.20 -0.05
CA VAL A 3 -9.73 7.38 0.99
C VAL A 3 -10.53 8.62 0.62
N LEU A 4 -11.84 8.44 0.41
CA LEU A 4 -12.77 9.50 0.02
C LEU A 4 -13.66 9.85 1.21
N GLU A 5 -13.80 11.14 1.50
CA GLU A 5 -14.90 11.65 2.34
C GLU A 5 -16.11 11.90 1.45
N PHE A 6 -17.21 11.17 1.67
CA PHE A 6 -18.40 11.24 0.82
C PHE A 6 -19.24 12.48 1.12
N ALA A 7 -19.59 13.23 0.08
CA ALA A 7 -20.68 14.20 0.14
C ALA A 7 -22.03 13.46 0.21
N GLY A 8 -22.94 13.97 1.05
CA GLY A 8 -24.14 13.29 1.55
C GLY A 8 -24.96 12.49 0.52
N GLN A 9 -25.39 11.31 0.96
CA GLN A 9 -26.35 10.45 0.26
C GLN A 9 -27.68 10.56 1.00
N ASP A 10 -28.69 11.21 0.40
CA ASP A 10 -30.13 10.95 0.66
C ASP A 10 -31.01 11.90 -0.19
N ASP A 11 -31.33 11.52 -1.43
CA ASP A 11 -32.56 11.99 -2.09
C ASP A 11 -33.00 11.03 -3.22
N ALA A 12 -34.23 10.53 -3.13
CA ALA A 12 -34.91 9.72 -4.13
C ALA A 12 -35.14 10.45 -5.48
N PHE A 13 -34.90 11.77 -5.53
CA PHE A 13 -34.91 12.56 -6.76
C PHE A 13 -33.62 12.38 -7.61
N ALA A 14 -32.52 11.91 -7.02
CA ALA A 14 -31.25 11.64 -7.72
C ALA A 14 -31.32 10.45 -8.70
N ALA A 15 -32.24 9.50 -8.48
CA ALA A 15 -32.45 8.35 -9.36
C ALA A 15 -33.19 8.72 -10.67
N ARG A 16 -33.91 9.85 -10.70
CA ARG A 16 -34.82 10.18 -11.81
C ARG A 16 -34.20 11.09 -12.88
N GLU A 17 -32.98 11.60 -12.65
CA GLU A 17 -32.32 12.52 -13.59
C GLU A 17 -30.91 12.04 -13.99
N ALA A 18 -30.68 10.73 -13.94
CA ALA A 18 -29.45 10.06 -14.39
C ALA A 18 -29.42 9.80 -15.91
N ALA A 19 -30.17 10.57 -16.72
CA ALA A 19 -30.14 10.48 -18.19
C ALA A 19 -29.14 11.45 -18.86
N SER A 20 -28.34 12.15 -18.06
CA SER A 20 -27.21 12.95 -18.52
C SER A 20 -26.13 12.83 -17.45
N ALA A 21 -25.06 12.08 -17.75
CA ALA A 21 -23.96 11.80 -16.83
C ALA A 21 -23.25 13.06 -16.29
N THR A 22 -23.60 14.25 -16.79
CA THR A 22 -23.09 15.54 -16.30
C THR A 22 -24.05 16.22 -15.31
N THR A 23 -25.37 15.95 -15.36
CA THR A 23 -26.37 16.64 -14.53
C THR A 23 -26.43 16.08 -13.09
N GLY A 24 -26.18 14.78 -12.91
CA GLY A 24 -26.16 14.14 -11.58
C GLY A 24 -25.02 14.62 -10.68
N VAL A 25 -23.91 15.05 -11.28
CA VAL A 25 -22.69 15.43 -10.58
C VAL A 25 -22.79 16.84 -9.98
N THR A 26 -23.40 17.77 -10.72
CA THR A 26 -23.78 19.10 -10.22
C THR A 26 -24.70 19.01 -9.01
N ARG A 27 -25.65 18.06 -8.98
CA ARG A 27 -26.57 17.89 -7.83
C ARG A 27 -25.87 17.36 -6.58
N LEU A 28 -24.98 16.38 -6.72
CA LEU A 28 -24.23 15.82 -5.59
C LEU A 28 -23.29 16.87 -4.97
N LEU A 29 -22.56 17.62 -5.80
CA LEU A 29 -21.78 18.75 -5.29
C LEU A 29 -22.71 19.85 -4.75
N GLY A 30 -23.83 20.12 -5.42
CA GLY A 30 -24.97 20.94 -4.99
C GLY A 30 -25.38 20.74 -3.53
N ALA A 31 -25.61 19.48 -3.17
CA ALA A 31 -26.08 19.06 -1.85
C ALA A 31 -24.96 18.99 -0.79
N ALA A 32 -23.70 19.02 -1.21
CA ALA A 32 -22.55 18.94 -0.29
C ALA A 32 -22.29 20.28 0.40
N SER A 33 -22.25 20.29 1.73
CA SER A 33 -21.60 21.39 2.46
C SER A 33 -20.10 21.34 2.18
N VAL A 34 -19.56 22.42 1.60
CA VAL A 34 -18.12 22.55 1.35
C VAL A 34 -17.55 23.58 2.32
N ASP A 35 -16.99 23.11 3.42
CA ASP A 35 -16.26 23.94 4.39
C ASP A 35 -14.76 24.00 4.04
N ARG A 36 -14.48 24.44 2.81
CA ARG A 36 -13.12 24.50 2.24
C ARG A 36 -13.00 25.74 1.36
N SER A 37 -11.80 26.30 1.29
CA SER A 37 -11.45 27.42 0.42
C SER A 37 -10.04 27.20 -0.12
N GLY A 38 -9.68 27.90 -1.20
CA GLY A 38 -8.37 27.81 -1.82
C GLY A 38 -8.45 27.35 -3.27
N SER A 39 -7.36 26.80 -3.77
CA SER A 39 -7.29 26.22 -5.11
C SER A 39 -7.83 24.79 -5.16
N VAL A 40 -8.35 24.39 -6.33
CA VAL A 40 -8.92 23.06 -6.54
C VAL A 40 -8.60 22.49 -7.91
N ALA A 41 -8.36 21.18 -7.95
CA ALA A 41 -8.41 20.37 -9.17
C ALA A 41 -9.55 19.36 -9.10
N VAL A 42 -10.19 19.11 -10.23
CA VAL A 42 -11.13 17.99 -10.38
C VAL A 42 -10.45 16.91 -11.21
N ARG A 43 -10.49 15.66 -10.73
CA ARG A 43 -10.00 14.49 -11.46
C ARG A 43 -11.10 13.46 -11.62
N ALA A 44 -11.53 13.25 -12.86
CA ALA A 44 -12.54 12.26 -13.20
C ALA A 44 -11.92 10.97 -13.73
N VAL A 45 -12.46 9.83 -13.30
CA VAL A 45 -12.02 8.49 -13.72
C VAL A 45 -13.24 7.66 -14.08
N ASP A 46 -13.27 7.16 -15.32
CA ASP A 46 -14.13 6.05 -15.71
C ASP A 46 -13.44 4.74 -15.32
N VAL A 47 -13.92 4.12 -14.25
CA VAL A 47 -13.31 2.93 -13.65
C VAL A 47 -13.41 1.78 -14.65
N ARG A 48 -12.24 1.40 -15.18
CA ARG A 48 -12.09 0.35 -16.21
C ARG A 48 -12.89 0.63 -17.49
N ALA A 49 -13.18 1.90 -17.79
CA ALA A 49 -13.97 2.32 -18.96
C ALA A 49 -15.34 1.61 -19.03
N THR A 50 -16.01 1.48 -17.88
CA THR A 50 -17.27 0.74 -17.76
C THR A 50 -18.51 1.63 -17.85
N ALA A 51 -18.35 2.93 -17.62
CA ALA A 51 -19.46 3.88 -17.61
C ALA A 51 -19.66 4.60 -18.96
N GLY A 52 -18.64 4.63 -19.83
CA GLY A 52 -18.70 5.33 -21.12
C GLY A 52 -18.81 6.85 -20.96
N VAL A 53 -18.24 7.40 -19.89
CA VAL A 53 -18.37 8.82 -19.52
C VAL A 53 -17.22 9.65 -20.11
N ASP A 54 -17.56 10.81 -20.65
CA ASP A 54 -16.58 11.84 -21.00
C ASP A 54 -16.04 12.50 -19.72
N THR A 55 -14.89 12.00 -19.24
CA THR A 55 -14.25 12.45 -18.01
C THR A 55 -13.81 13.92 -18.10
N GLN A 56 -13.31 14.38 -19.24
CA GLN A 56 -12.90 15.78 -19.43
C GLN A 56 -14.10 16.74 -19.35
N ARG A 57 -15.26 16.33 -19.88
CA ARG A 57 -16.49 17.11 -19.72
C ARG A 57 -16.96 17.12 -18.26
N ALA A 58 -16.88 15.99 -17.56
CA ALA A 58 -17.24 15.92 -16.15
C ALA A 58 -16.34 16.84 -15.29
N GLU A 59 -15.03 16.84 -15.53
CA GLU A 59 -14.07 17.73 -14.85
C GLU A 59 -14.40 19.21 -15.07
N ARG A 60 -14.68 19.61 -16.31
CA ARG A 60 -15.02 21.00 -16.64
C ARG A 60 -16.31 21.47 -15.96
N VAL A 61 -17.35 20.63 -15.91
CA VAL A 61 -18.61 21.01 -15.26
C VAL A 61 -18.45 21.11 -13.75
N LEU A 62 -17.83 20.11 -13.13
CA LEU A 62 -17.53 20.13 -11.70
C LEU A 62 -16.63 21.31 -11.29
N GLY A 63 -15.61 21.59 -12.09
CA GLY A 63 -14.71 22.72 -11.86
C GLY A 63 -15.44 24.06 -11.93
N GLY A 64 -16.36 24.22 -12.90
CA GLY A 64 -17.22 25.40 -12.99
C GLY A 64 -18.06 25.62 -11.74
N GLU A 65 -18.72 24.57 -11.25
CA GLU A 65 -19.52 24.62 -10.01
C GLU A 65 -18.70 24.98 -8.77
N LEU A 66 -17.44 24.57 -8.70
CA LEU A 66 -16.53 24.93 -7.61
C LEU A 66 -16.05 26.38 -7.73
N VAL A 67 -15.79 26.87 -8.95
CA VAL A 67 -15.46 28.28 -9.20
C VAL A 67 -16.63 29.18 -8.80
N ASP A 68 -17.87 28.80 -9.13
CA ASP A 68 -19.08 29.53 -8.72
C ASP A 68 -19.24 29.59 -7.18
N ARG A 69 -18.58 28.68 -6.46
CA ARG A 69 -18.51 28.65 -4.99
C ARG A 69 -17.27 29.35 -4.41
N GLY A 70 -16.46 29.99 -5.25
CA GLY A 70 -15.33 30.80 -4.82
C GLY A 70 -13.98 30.08 -4.75
N PHE A 71 -13.86 28.86 -5.28
CA PHE A 71 -12.55 28.23 -5.46
C PHE A 71 -11.79 28.82 -6.65
N THR A 72 -10.46 28.81 -6.59
CA THR A 72 -9.60 29.03 -7.77
C THR A 72 -9.20 27.69 -8.37
N VAL A 73 -8.91 27.63 -9.67
CA VAL A 73 -8.45 26.38 -10.30
C VAL A 73 -6.94 26.36 -10.35
N ASP A 74 -6.34 25.30 -9.82
CA ASP A 74 -4.92 24.95 -9.99
C ASP A 74 -4.86 23.48 -10.42
N LEU A 75 -4.26 23.20 -11.57
CA LEU A 75 -4.19 21.84 -12.11
C LEU A 75 -2.86 21.14 -11.79
N ASP A 76 -1.91 21.86 -11.19
CA ASP A 76 -0.56 21.38 -10.94
C ASP A 76 -0.35 21.10 -9.45
N ASP A 77 -0.71 22.04 -8.57
CA ASP A 77 -0.55 21.93 -7.11
C ASP A 77 -1.76 22.53 -6.35
N PRO A 78 -2.93 21.88 -6.40
CA PRO A 78 -4.13 22.39 -5.76
C PRO A 78 -4.11 22.18 -4.24
N ASP A 79 -4.71 23.11 -3.49
CA ASP A 79 -4.98 22.94 -2.05
C ASP A 79 -5.90 21.72 -1.80
N HIS A 80 -6.84 21.48 -2.73
CA HIS A 80 -7.82 20.38 -2.64
C HIS A 80 -7.97 19.65 -3.98
N GLU A 81 -8.09 18.33 -3.96
CA GLU A 81 -8.47 17.56 -5.15
C GLU A 81 -9.84 16.91 -4.96
N LEU A 82 -10.78 17.19 -5.87
CA LEU A 82 -12.07 16.50 -5.94
C LEU A 82 -11.97 15.32 -6.92
N ARG A 83 -12.24 14.11 -6.44
CA ARG A 83 -12.29 12.89 -7.26
C ARG A 83 -13.72 12.62 -7.71
N ALA A 84 -13.90 12.39 -9.00
CA ALA A 84 -15.15 11.89 -9.59
C ALA A 84 -14.95 10.50 -10.18
N LEU A 85 -15.49 9.48 -9.54
CA LEU A 85 -15.38 8.10 -9.98
C LEU A 85 -16.69 7.64 -10.61
N PHE A 86 -16.62 7.16 -11.84
CA PHE A 86 -17.75 6.61 -12.57
C PHE A 86 -17.54 5.12 -12.78
N ALA A 87 -18.54 4.31 -12.47
CA ALA A 87 -18.54 2.88 -12.73
C ALA A 87 -19.87 2.49 -13.38
N GLY A 88 -19.78 1.67 -14.42
CA GLY A 88 -20.94 1.02 -15.02
C GLY A 88 -21.61 0.03 -14.04
N PRO A 89 -22.79 -0.49 -14.41
CA PRO A 89 -23.50 -1.48 -13.60
C PRO A 89 -22.69 -2.77 -13.44
N VAL A 90 -22.92 -3.51 -12.35
CA VAL A 90 -22.26 -4.79 -12.10
C VAL A 90 -22.81 -5.87 -13.04
N GLY A 91 -22.01 -6.30 -14.03
CA GLY A 91 -22.37 -7.32 -15.01
C GLY A 91 -21.38 -7.37 -16.19
N ASP A 92 -21.42 -8.42 -17.01
CA ASP A 92 -20.45 -8.66 -18.09
C ASP A 92 -20.36 -7.46 -19.05
N SER A 93 -19.18 -6.82 -19.03
CA SER A 93 -18.79 -5.64 -19.81
C SER A 93 -18.58 -5.95 -21.31
N LYS A 94 -19.38 -6.85 -21.89
CA LYS A 94 -19.31 -7.30 -23.29
C LYS A 94 -20.67 -7.35 -23.99
N ARG A 95 -21.62 -6.50 -23.62
CA ARG A 95 -22.70 -6.16 -24.56
C ARG A 95 -22.21 -5.04 -25.47
N GLU A 96 -21.61 -5.42 -26.60
CA GLU A 96 -21.54 -4.53 -27.76
C GLU A 96 -22.98 -4.22 -28.18
N GLY A 97 -23.43 -3.00 -27.88
CA GLY A 97 -24.81 -2.58 -28.06
C GLY A 97 -25.35 -1.98 -26.77
N GLY A 98 -25.33 -0.66 -26.71
CA GLY A 98 -25.76 0.12 -25.57
C GLY A 98 -27.17 -0.25 -25.14
N ASP A 99 -27.27 -0.87 -23.97
CA ASP A 99 -28.42 -0.65 -23.11
C ASP A 99 -28.33 0.84 -22.72
N GLY A 100 -29.39 1.60 -22.97
CA GLY A 100 -29.41 3.06 -22.90
C GLY A 100 -29.03 3.64 -21.52
N PRO A 101 -29.20 4.96 -21.31
CA PRO A 101 -28.76 5.67 -20.10
C PRO A 101 -29.32 5.13 -18.75
N ASP A 102 -30.21 4.13 -18.78
CA ASP A 102 -30.87 3.50 -17.62
C ASP A 102 -30.12 2.29 -17.03
N ALA A 103 -28.93 1.94 -17.51
CA ALA A 103 -28.16 0.83 -16.97
C ALA A 103 -27.40 1.22 -15.66
N GLY A 104 -28.13 1.54 -14.58
CA GLY A 104 -27.72 1.42 -13.17
C GLY A 104 -26.27 1.72 -12.73
N GLY A 105 -25.58 2.68 -13.36
CA GLY A 105 -24.20 3.05 -13.02
C GLY A 105 -24.09 3.81 -11.69
N VAL A 106 -22.90 3.83 -11.12
CA VAL A 106 -22.58 4.57 -9.88
C VAL A 106 -21.63 5.71 -10.18
N CYS A 107 -21.96 6.90 -9.66
CA CYS A 107 -21.04 8.03 -9.57
C CYS A 107 -20.72 8.29 -8.10
N ALA A 108 -19.43 8.33 -7.75
CA ALA A 108 -18.97 8.71 -6.43
C ALA A 108 -18.13 9.99 -6.54
N LEU A 109 -18.49 10.98 -5.71
CA LEU A 109 -17.71 12.19 -5.51
C LEU A 109 -17.11 12.19 -4.11
N GLY A 110 -15.85 12.56 -4.02
CA GLY A 110 -15.20 12.73 -2.72
C GLY A 110 -13.91 13.52 -2.83
N TRP A 111 -13.60 14.22 -1.73
CA TRP A 111 -12.33 14.91 -1.59
C TRP A 111 -11.22 13.90 -1.37
N LEU A 112 -10.08 14.09 -2.05
CA LEU A 112 -8.89 13.30 -1.83
C LEU A 112 -8.36 13.61 -0.42
N ALA A 113 -8.58 12.70 0.53
CA ALA A 113 -8.09 12.87 1.90
C ALA A 113 -6.65 12.39 2.05
N VAL A 114 -6.32 11.26 1.41
CA VAL A 114 -5.00 10.64 1.46
C VAL A 114 -4.70 9.99 0.13
N GLU A 115 -3.52 10.27 -0.41
CA GLU A 115 -2.98 9.56 -1.55
C GLU A 115 -2.07 8.42 -1.11
N SER A 116 -2.19 7.26 -1.77
CA SER A 116 -1.25 6.17 -1.56
C SER A 116 0.07 6.49 -2.24
N ARG A 117 1.17 6.47 -1.47
CA ARG A 117 2.53 6.42 -2.04
C ARG A 117 2.70 5.11 -2.80
N ARG A 118 2.90 5.22 -4.11
CA ARG A 118 3.15 4.08 -5.01
C ARG A 118 4.59 4.00 -5.47
N ASP A 119 5.33 5.08 -5.31
CA ASP A 119 6.74 5.13 -5.62
C ASP A 119 7.54 4.63 -4.41
N PHE A 120 8.27 3.54 -4.63
CA PHE A 120 9.19 2.93 -3.69
C PHE A 120 10.62 2.92 -4.26
N GLY A 121 10.89 3.75 -5.29
CA GLY A 121 12.07 3.69 -6.17
C GLY A 121 13.39 3.42 -5.46
N ASP A 122 13.80 4.28 -4.52
CA ASP A 122 15.08 4.13 -3.80
C ASP A 122 15.17 2.87 -2.90
N ARG A 123 14.12 2.04 -2.85
CA ARG A 123 14.02 0.84 -2.00
C ARG A 123 14.00 -0.45 -2.81
N GLU A 124 14.18 -0.36 -4.12
CA GLU A 124 14.33 -1.51 -4.99
C GLU A 124 15.42 -2.44 -4.46
N PRO A 125 15.24 -3.77 -4.51
CA PRO A 125 16.23 -4.70 -3.96
C PRO A 125 17.64 -4.52 -4.54
N ALA A 126 17.73 -4.10 -5.80
CA ALA A 126 19.01 -3.92 -6.50
C ALA A 126 19.82 -2.72 -5.98
N ASP A 127 19.16 -1.72 -5.38
CA ASP A 127 19.80 -0.51 -4.86
C ASP A 127 20.24 -0.65 -3.41
N ARG A 128 19.95 -1.79 -2.77
CA ARG A 128 20.33 -2.07 -1.39
C ARG A 128 21.78 -2.52 -1.27
N PRO A 129 22.47 -2.22 -0.16
CA PRO A 129 23.85 -2.64 0.07
C PRO A 129 24.09 -4.15 -0.12
N PHE A 130 23.13 -4.98 0.34
CA PHE A 130 23.15 -6.41 0.15
C PHE A 130 22.00 -6.91 -0.74
N PHE A 131 22.36 -7.48 -1.89
CA PHE A 131 21.42 -8.02 -2.88
C PHE A 131 21.50 -9.55 -3.02
N GLN A 132 20.33 -10.19 -3.17
CA GLN A 132 20.19 -11.57 -3.65
C GLN A 132 19.03 -11.67 -4.64
N PRO A 133 19.18 -12.46 -5.72
CA PRO A 133 18.09 -12.74 -6.66
C PRO A 133 16.86 -13.34 -5.95
N GLY A 134 15.67 -12.96 -6.40
CA GLY A 134 14.40 -13.44 -5.83
C GLY A 134 13.93 -12.65 -4.61
N SER A 135 14.56 -11.52 -4.30
CA SER A 135 14.04 -10.57 -3.30
C SER A 135 12.67 -10.04 -3.72
N MET A 136 11.75 -9.93 -2.76
CA MET A 136 10.40 -9.43 -3.00
C MET A 136 10.42 -7.95 -3.36
N ASP A 137 9.56 -7.58 -4.32
CA ASP A 137 9.26 -6.20 -4.68
C ASP A 137 8.78 -5.37 -3.46
N PRO A 138 9.23 -4.10 -3.30
CA PRO A 138 8.88 -3.29 -2.13
C PRO A 138 7.39 -3.01 -1.97
N LEU A 139 6.64 -2.83 -3.08
CA LEU A 139 5.20 -2.59 -3.04
C LEU A 139 4.47 -3.84 -2.52
N LEU A 140 4.87 -5.03 -2.98
CA LEU A 140 4.30 -6.28 -2.45
C LEU A 140 4.65 -6.48 -0.97
N ALA A 141 5.92 -6.24 -0.59
CA ALA A 141 6.34 -6.33 0.81
C ALA A 141 5.54 -5.36 1.70
N ARG A 142 5.36 -4.11 1.27
CA ARG A 142 4.55 -3.11 1.96
C ARG A 142 3.10 -3.54 2.12
N ALA A 143 2.51 -4.11 1.07
CA ALA A 143 1.14 -4.59 1.12
C ALA A 143 0.96 -5.69 2.17
N LEU A 144 1.88 -6.67 2.22
CA LEU A 144 1.87 -7.74 3.22
C LEU A 144 2.03 -7.20 4.65
N VAL A 145 2.95 -6.26 4.84
CA VAL A 145 3.17 -5.56 6.12
C VAL A 145 1.91 -4.85 6.60
N ASN A 146 1.21 -4.15 5.71
CA ASN A 146 -0.05 -3.48 6.04
C ASN A 146 -1.16 -4.48 6.39
N ILE A 147 -1.30 -5.56 5.62
CA ILE A 147 -2.27 -6.64 5.89
C ILE A 147 -2.00 -7.30 7.24
N ALA A 148 -0.73 -7.50 7.59
CA ALA A 148 -0.31 -8.02 8.88
C ALA A 148 -0.58 -7.06 10.06
N GLY A 149 -0.97 -5.81 9.78
CA GLY A 149 -1.29 -4.82 10.81
C GLY A 149 -0.05 -4.22 11.49
N ALA A 150 1.11 -4.23 10.81
CA ALA A 150 2.32 -3.62 11.33
C ALA A 150 2.13 -2.10 11.52
N ARG A 151 2.49 -1.61 12.71
CA ARG A 151 2.30 -0.22 13.15
C ARG A 151 3.13 0.06 14.39
N PRO A 152 3.27 1.33 14.83
CA PRO A 152 3.93 1.66 16.08
C PRO A 152 3.39 0.85 17.28
N GLY A 153 4.30 0.48 18.19
CA GLY A 153 3.98 -0.35 19.36
C GLY A 153 3.77 -1.84 19.07
N HIS A 154 3.82 -2.27 17.79
CA HIS A 154 3.71 -3.68 17.41
C HIS A 154 5.08 -4.23 17.02
N ARG A 155 5.21 -5.56 17.09
CA ARG A 155 6.41 -6.30 16.70
C ARG A 155 6.10 -7.23 15.54
N VAL A 156 6.95 -7.23 14.52
CA VAL A 156 6.87 -8.10 13.34
C VAL A 156 8.03 -9.09 13.37
N LEU A 157 7.72 -10.39 13.22
CA LEU A 157 8.70 -11.46 13.09
C LEU A 157 8.66 -12.02 11.67
N ASP A 158 9.80 -12.01 10.98
CA ASP A 158 10.00 -12.79 9.75
C ASP A 158 11.01 -13.92 10.05
N PRO A 159 10.56 -15.19 10.17
CA PRO A 159 11.42 -16.31 10.54
C PRO A 159 12.27 -16.83 9.36
N MET A 160 12.12 -16.26 8.17
CA MET A 160 12.90 -16.58 6.96
C MET A 160 13.23 -15.28 6.21
N CYS A 161 13.84 -14.34 6.92
CA CYS A 161 13.89 -12.95 6.52
C CYS A 161 14.70 -12.67 5.25
N GLY A 162 15.54 -13.60 4.80
CA GLY A 162 16.33 -13.45 3.59
C GLY A 162 17.16 -12.16 3.63
N THR A 163 16.99 -11.28 2.62
CA THR A 163 17.66 -9.97 2.53
C THR A 163 17.02 -8.88 3.41
N GLY A 164 15.94 -9.19 4.13
CA GLY A 164 15.27 -8.29 5.06
C GLY A 164 14.23 -7.36 4.43
N GLY A 165 13.86 -7.52 3.15
CA GLY A 165 12.95 -6.59 2.47
C GLY A 165 11.61 -6.36 3.16
N THR A 166 10.95 -7.43 3.62
CA THR A 166 9.70 -7.33 4.40
C THR A 166 9.91 -6.57 5.71
N LEU A 167 11.04 -6.81 6.38
CA LEU A 167 11.39 -6.17 7.65
C LEU A 167 11.75 -4.69 7.47
N VAL A 168 12.38 -4.32 6.35
CA VAL A 168 12.62 -2.91 5.99
C VAL A 168 11.28 -2.19 5.88
N GLU A 169 10.33 -2.74 5.11
CA GLU A 169 9.02 -2.11 4.99
C GLU A 169 8.29 -2.06 6.35
N ALA A 170 8.31 -3.14 7.15
CA ALA A 170 7.72 -3.14 8.50
C ALA A 170 8.34 -2.08 9.44
N GLY A 171 9.66 -1.91 9.41
CA GLY A 171 10.34 -0.88 10.20
C GLY A 171 9.95 0.54 9.77
N LEU A 172 9.79 0.77 8.45
CA LEU A 172 9.40 2.06 7.90
C LEU A 172 7.95 2.48 8.22
N VAL A 173 7.05 1.55 8.60
CA VAL A 173 5.74 1.89 9.23
C VAL A 173 5.81 2.01 10.76
N GLY A 174 7.02 1.92 11.33
CA GLY A 174 7.26 2.13 12.75
C GLY A 174 7.08 0.89 13.63
N ALA A 175 6.96 -0.31 13.05
CA ALA A 175 6.95 -1.54 13.85
C ALA A 175 8.37 -1.90 14.32
N ARG A 176 8.49 -2.57 15.47
CA ARG A 176 9.77 -3.20 15.85
C ARG A 176 9.93 -4.51 15.08
N VAL A 177 11.07 -4.70 14.43
CA VAL A 177 11.24 -5.85 13.53
C VAL A 177 12.23 -6.86 14.10
N VAL A 178 11.89 -8.14 13.95
CA VAL A 178 12.71 -9.28 14.34
C VAL A 178 12.84 -10.21 13.14
N GLY A 179 14.06 -10.50 12.73
CA GLY A 179 14.32 -11.42 11.62
C GLY A 179 15.08 -12.66 12.07
N ALA A 180 14.82 -13.78 11.40
CA ALA A 180 15.69 -14.94 11.47
C ALA A 180 15.92 -15.52 10.07
N ASP A 181 17.10 -16.06 9.85
CA ASP A 181 17.39 -16.88 8.68
C ASP A 181 18.39 -17.98 9.05
N ALA A 182 18.26 -19.13 8.42
CA ALA A 182 19.17 -20.26 8.63
C ALA A 182 20.55 -19.99 8.04
N GLN A 183 20.65 -19.15 6.99
CA GLN A 183 21.92 -18.80 6.37
C GLN A 183 22.53 -17.57 7.03
N ALA A 184 23.69 -17.73 7.68
CA ALA A 184 24.41 -16.63 8.31
C ALA A 184 24.61 -15.42 7.37
N LYS A 185 24.98 -15.67 6.10
CA LYS A 185 25.12 -14.62 5.08
C LYS A 185 23.85 -13.77 4.86
N MET A 186 22.67 -14.38 5.01
CA MET A 186 21.40 -13.69 4.79
C MET A 186 21.11 -12.80 5.99
N VAL A 187 21.39 -13.27 7.21
CA VAL A 187 21.25 -12.46 8.42
C VAL A 187 22.25 -11.29 8.43
N ASP A 188 23.49 -11.53 8.02
CA ASP A 188 24.50 -10.46 7.94
C ASP A 188 24.11 -9.41 6.86
N GLY A 189 23.62 -9.86 5.70
CA GLY A 189 23.13 -8.97 4.66
C GLY A 189 21.82 -8.25 5.00
N ALA A 190 20.90 -8.91 5.70
CA ALA A 190 19.68 -8.27 6.21
C ALA A 190 20.02 -7.21 7.25
N ARG A 191 21.04 -7.43 8.09
CA ARG A 191 21.55 -6.42 9.04
C ARG A 191 22.01 -5.17 8.32
N GLU A 192 22.78 -5.33 7.24
CA GLU A 192 23.29 -4.21 6.45
C GLU A 192 22.14 -3.40 5.84
N ASN A 193 21.19 -4.08 5.18
CA ASN A 193 20.02 -3.44 4.59
C ASN A 193 19.12 -2.75 5.63
N LEU A 194 18.91 -3.37 6.80
CA LEU A 194 18.10 -2.78 7.87
C LEU A 194 18.81 -1.60 8.52
N ALA A 195 20.13 -1.64 8.68
CA ALA A 195 20.90 -0.53 9.23
C ALA A 195 20.88 0.67 8.28
N ASP A 196 21.02 0.43 6.98
CA ASP A 196 20.91 1.46 5.95
C ASP A 196 19.53 2.13 5.94
N ALA A 197 18.45 1.33 5.99
CA ALA A 197 17.09 1.85 5.91
C ALA A 197 16.54 2.43 7.24
N LEU A 198 16.94 1.90 8.40
CA LEU A 198 16.32 2.19 9.70
C LEU A 198 17.30 2.68 10.79
N GLY A 199 18.60 2.56 10.57
CA GLY A 199 19.63 2.75 11.60
C GLY A 199 19.85 1.50 12.48
N GLU A 200 21.02 1.44 13.14
CA GLU A 200 21.51 0.21 13.82
C GLU A 200 20.68 -0.25 15.04
N ALA A 201 19.88 0.61 15.65
CA ALA A 201 19.16 0.32 16.90
C ALA A 201 17.69 -0.14 16.71
N ALA A 202 17.22 -0.27 15.47
CA ALA A 202 15.79 -0.44 15.17
C ALA A 202 15.30 -1.91 15.08
N PHE A 203 16.19 -2.90 15.15
CA PHE A 203 15.85 -4.29 14.82
C PHE A 203 16.63 -5.33 15.62
N ASP A 204 16.04 -6.53 15.76
CA ASP A 204 16.69 -7.71 16.32
C ASP A 204 16.86 -8.78 15.23
N LEU A 205 18.04 -9.40 15.12
CA LEU A 205 18.28 -10.47 14.15
C LEU A 205 18.84 -11.72 14.82
N CYS A 206 18.28 -12.86 14.48
CA CYS A 206 18.72 -14.17 14.93
C CYS A 206 19.30 -14.96 13.74
N ARG A 207 20.45 -15.60 13.95
CA ARG A 207 21.06 -16.50 12.96
C ARG A 207 21.30 -17.86 13.55
N ASP A 208 21.30 -18.87 12.69
CA ASP A 208 21.81 -20.18 13.11
C ASP A 208 23.28 -20.05 13.54
N ARG A 209 23.62 -20.77 14.60
CA ARG A 209 24.95 -20.79 15.21
C ARG A 209 25.14 -22.13 15.92
N PRO A 210 26.37 -22.50 16.34
CA PRO A 210 26.59 -23.78 16.99
C PRO A 210 25.78 -24.03 18.27
N TRP A 211 25.32 -22.99 18.96
CA TRP A 211 24.60 -23.02 20.27
C TRP A 211 25.28 -23.79 21.41
N ALA A 212 26.45 -24.41 21.21
CA ALA A 212 27.15 -25.23 22.22
C ALA A 212 27.42 -24.46 23.53
N ASP A 213 27.92 -23.23 23.43
CA ASP A 213 28.20 -22.41 24.62
C ASP A 213 26.93 -21.98 25.35
N ALA A 214 25.85 -21.74 24.61
CA ALA A 214 24.55 -21.42 25.21
C ALA A 214 23.95 -22.64 25.93
N ALA A 215 24.10 -23.85 25.35
CA ALA A 215 23.69 -25.10 25.99
C ALA A 215 24.49 -25.34 27.29
N ARG A 216 25.82 -25.17 27.25
CA ARG A 216 26.67 -25.25 28.45
C ARG A 216 26.28 -24.22 29.51
N ALA A 217 26.04 -22.97 29.11
CA ALA A 217 25.62 -21.91 30.02
C ALA A 217 24.24 -22.17 30.65
N ALA A 218 23.36 -22.90 29.96
CA ALA A 218 22.09 -23.38 30.49
C ALA A 218 22.22 -24.62 31.40
N GLY A 219 23.43 -25.13 31.60
CA GLY A 219 23.72 -26.28 32.45
C GLY A 219 23.63 -27.64 31.75
N TRP A 220 23.56 -27.68 30.42
CA TRP A 220 23.55 -28.94 29.67
C TRP A 220 24.97 -29.42 29.38
N THR A 221 25.17 -30.75 29.42
CA THR A 221 26.42 -31.35 28.97
C THR A 221 26.38 -31.47 27.46
N VAL A 222 27.45 -31.03 26.77
CA VAL A 222 27.57 -31.14 25.31
C VAL A 222 28.60 -32.21 24.98
N ASP A 223 28.13 -33.42 24.68
CA ASP A 223 28.96 -34.60 24.39
C ASP A 223 29.57 -34.57 22.98
N GLY A 224 28.86 -33.94 22.06
CA GLY A 224 29.24 -33.92 20.65
C GLY A 224 28.74 -32.68 19.93
N GLN A 225 29.56 -32.17 19.02
CA GLN A 225 29.21 -31.07 18.15
C GLN A 225 29.57 -31.43 16.71
N PHE A 226 28.58 -31.42 15.83
CA PHE A 226 28.73 -31.74 14.42
C PHE A 226 28.32 -30.54 13.58
N ARG A 227 29.13 -30.22 12.57
CA ARG A 227 28.80 -29.25 11.54
C ARG A 227 28.74 -29.96 10.20
N ARG A 228 27.58 -29.92 9.54
CA ARG A 228 27.40 -30.45 8.20
C ARG A 228 27.00 -29.34 7.24
N ARG A 229 27.79 -29.15 6.18
CA ARG A 229 27.38 -28.30 5.06
C ARG A 229 26.17 -28.93 4.37
N VAL A 230 25.09 -28.15 4.23
CA VAL A 230 23.85 -28.59 3.59
C VAL A 230 23.86 -28.18 2.11
N HIS A 231 23.98 -26.88 1.84
CA HIS A 231 24.00 -26.35 0.48
C HIS A 231 24.60 -24.94 0.45
N ARG A 232 25.56 -24.69 -0.45
CA ARG A 232 26.32 -23.44 -0.55
C ARG A 232 26.88 -23.01 0.81
N SER A 233 26.38 -21.91 1.38
CA SER A 233 26.79 -21.33 2.66
C SER A 233 25.90 -21.77 3.84
N LEU A 234 24.91 -22.64 3.63
CA LEU A 234 24.07 -23.18 4.69
C LEU A 234 24.80 -24.33 5.39
N ASP A 235 25.18 -24.10 6.63
CA ASP A 235 25.72 -25.11 7.54
C ASP A 235 24.64 -25.49 8.56
N ARG A 236 24.54 -26.79 8.86
CA ARG A 236 23.72 -27.31 9.96
C ARG A 236 24.62 -27.62 11.14
N HIS A 237 24.26 -27.10 12.31
CA HIS A 237 24.86 -27.46 13.58
C HIS A 237 23.99 -28.49 14.29
N VAL A 238 24.61 -29.57 14.79
CA VAL A 238 23.95 -30.60 15.60
C VAL A 238 24.75 -30.78 16.87
N LEU A 239 24.07 -30.70 18.02
CA LEU A 239 24.65 -30.98 19.32
C LEU A 239 24.08 -32.29 19.86
N VAL A 240 24.94 -33.10 20.47
CA VAL A 240 24.54 -34.24 21.30
C VAL A 240 24.63 -33.78 22.74
N LEU A 241 23.55 -33.97 23.49
CA LEU A 241 23.37 -33.44 24.84
C LEU A 241 23.05 -34.58 25.81
N GLU A 242 23.57 -34.50 27.03
CA GLU A 242 23.25 -35.35 28.18
C GLU A 242 22.59 -34.51 29.29
#